data_AF-A0A7C1LUH5-F1
#
_entry.id   AF-A0A7C1LUH5-F1
#
_cell.length_a   1.000
_cell.length_b   1.000
_cell.length_c   1.000
_cell.angle_alpha   90.00
_cell.angle_beta   90.00
_cell.angle_gamma   90.00
#
_symmetry.space_group_name_H-M   'P 1'
#
loop_
_entity.id
_entity.type
_entity.pdbx_description
1 polymer ?
#
loop_
_entity_poly.entity_id
_entity_poly.type
_entity_poly.pdbx_seq_one_letter_code
_entity_poly.pdbx_strand_id
1 'polypeptide(L)'
;MEDFFGYHSEWNLGSPGGWDYQRTTQIIGKEVWIKLNEIQSIGVDLDMDHPLFFPLNSFTEMLVQVHKTLAGNNPGLIAVVAEEETLESVTENRNLAQQLSSIEGITGVLMAPQELELKDSKVSWRGRPVSVLFVDFNTDVLV
;
A
#
# COMPACT_ATOMS: atom_id res chain seq x y z
N MET A 1 34.15 -2.52 -26.50
CA MET A 1 32.81 -2.21 -25.98
C MET A 1 33.07 -1.39 -24.74
N GLU A 2 32.79 -0.09 -24.79
CA GLU A 2 32.79 0.72 -23.58
C GLU A 2 31.49 0.40 -22.85
N ASP A 3 31.58 -0.12 -21.64
CA ASP A 3 30.42 -0.42 -20.81
C ASP A 3 29.67 0.89 -20.54
N PHE A 4 28.39 0.94 -20.90
CA PHE A 4 27.54 2.10 -20.63
C PHE A 4 27.30 2.21 -19.12
N PHE A 5 27.96 3.19 -18.48
CA PHE A 5 27.62 3.64 -17.13
C PHE A 5 26.51 4.69 -17.23
N GLY A 6 25.29 4.33 -16.85
CA GLY A 6 24.16 5.24 -16.79
C GLY A 6 23.21 4.89 -15.65
N TYR A 7 22.50 5.90 -15.15
CA TYR A 7 21.42 5.71 -14.18
C TYR A 7 20.10 5.53 -14.93
N HIS A 8 19.31 4.55 -14.50
CA HIS A 8 17.95 4.37 -14.98
C HIS A 8 16.96 4.94 -13.95
N SER A 9 15.90 5.56 -14.42
CA SER A 9 14.77 5.98 -13.60
C SER A 9 13.50 5.71 -14.39
N GLU A 10 12.49 5.19 -13.70
CA GLU A 10 11.16 4.92 -14.24
C GLU A 10 10.11 5.54 -13.33
N TRP A 11 8.94 5.84 -13.90
CA TRP A 11 7.76 6.26 -13.15
C TRP A 11 6.73 5.15 -13.20
N ASN A 12 6.53 4.49 -12.06
CA ASN A 12 5.50 3.48 -11.89
C ASN A 12 4.20 4.16 -11.47
N LEU A 13 3.22 4.22 -12.38
CA LEU A 13 1.91 4.83 -12.16
C LEU A 13 0.80 3.80 -11.89
N GLY A 14 1.06 2.52 -12.14
CA GLY A 14 0.17 1.40 -11.83
C GLY A 14 0.74 0.59 -10.66
N SER A 15 -0.13 0.17 -9.76
CA SER A 15 0.19 -0.82 -8.71
C SER A 15 1.51 -0.54 -7.95
N PRO A 16 1.74 0.68 -7.40
CA PRO A 16 3.03 1.03 -6.82
C PRO A 16 3.27 0.33 -5.48
N GLY A 17 3.75 -0.92 -5.49
CA GLY A 17 4.05 -1.75 -4.30
C GLY A 17 5.26 -1.33 -3.48
N GLY A 18 5.55 -2.08 -2.42
CA GLY A 18 6.78 -1.97 -1.63
C GLY A 18 6.72 -1.06 -0.40
N TRP A 19 5.59 -0.40 -0.14
CA TRP A 19 5.43 0.51 0.99
C TRP A 19 5.60 -0.16 2.37
N ASP A 20 5.18 -1.41 2.52
CA ASP A 20 5.26 -2.16 3.77
C ASP A 20 6.60 -2.88 3.92
N TYR A 21 7.15 -3.37 2.81
CA TYR A 21 8.52 -3.89 2.79
C TYR A 21 9.53 -2.79 3.11
N GLN A 22 9.32 -1.57 2.60
CA GLN A 22 10.13 -0.40 2.95
C GLN A 22 10.05 -0.12 4.46
N ARG A 23 8.85 -0.07 5.05
CA ARG A 23 8.69 0.08 6.51
C ARG A 23 9.48 -0.97 7.28
N THR A 24 9.35 -2.24 6.90
CA THR A 24 10.04 -3.35 7.57
C THR A 24 11.55 -3.21 7.46
N THR A 25 12.05 -2.86 6.28
CA THR A 25 13.47 -2.64 6.02
C THR A 25 14.02 -1.50 6.87
N GLN A 26 13.25 -0.43 7.05
CA GLN A 26 13.65 0.73 7.88
C GLN A 26 13.75 0.37 9.36
N ILE A 27 12.79 -0.40 9.88
CA ILE A 27 12.84 -0.91 11.26
C ILE A 27 14.10 -1.76 11.47
N ILE A 28 14.38 -2.69 10.56
CA ILE A 28 15.57 -3.54 10.62
C ILE A 28 16.85 -2.68 10.51
N GLY A 29 16.88 -1.74 9.57
CA GLY A 29 18.02 -0.85 9.33
C GLY A 29 18.36 -0.01 10.56
N LYS A 30 17.35 0.54 11.23
CA LYS A 30 17.51 1.29 12.48
C LYS A 30 18.12 0.43 13.59
N GLU A 31 17.59 -0.78 13.81
CA GLU A 31 18.10 -1.69 14.84
C GLU A 31 19.54 -2.12 14.57
N VAL A 32 19.88 -2.39 13.31
CA VAL A 32 21.26 -2.69 12.90
C VAL A 32 22.18 -1.49 13.11
N TRP A 33 21.74 -0.28 12.75
CA TRP A 33 22.51 0.95 12.90
C TRP A 33 22.86 1.25 14.37
N ILE A 34 21.89 1.06 15.27
CA ILE A 34 22.09 1.20 16.72
C ILE A 34 23.15 0.22 17.20
N LYS A 35 23.01 -1.07 16.88
CA LYS A 35 23.95 -2.13 17.30
C LYS A 35 25.37 -1.91 16.79
N LEU A 36 25.54 -1.42 15.56
CA LEU A 36 26.86 -1.11 15.03
C LEU A 36 27.53 0.02 15.81
N ASN A 37 26.78 1.07 16.16
CA ASN A 37 27.31 2.19 16.95
C ASN A 37 27.62 1.82 18.41
N GLU A 38 26.97 0.79 18.97
CA GLU A 38 27.34 0.22 20.27
C GLU A 38 28.71 -0.49 20.23
N ILE A 39 29.06 -1.13 19.10
CA ILE A 39 30.34 -1.83 18.92
C ILE A 39 31.46 -0.82 18.65
N GLN A 40 31.23 0.07 17.69
CA GLN A 40 32.17 1.11 17.30
C GLN A 40 31.38 2.31 16.81
N SER A 41 31.53 3.45 17.49
CA SER A 41 30.90 4.68 17.06
C SER A 41 31.36 5.05 15.64
N ILE A 42 30.40 5.19 14.73
CA ILE A 42 30.64 5.53 13.33
C ILE A 42 30.73 7.07 13.16
N GLY A 43 30.22 7.83 14.13
CA GLY A 43 30.27 9.30 14.12
C GLY A 43 29.29 9.97 13.15
N VAL A 44 28.30 9.23 12.67
CA VAL A 44 27.20 9.75 11.83
C VAL A 44 25.89 9.52 12.57
N ASP A 45 25.04 10.53 12.59
CA ASP A 45 23.67 10.42 13.11
C ASP A 45 22.71 10.26 11.92
N LEU A 46 21.93 9.18 11.92
CA LEU A 46 20.97 8.87 10.85
C LEU A 46 19.56 8.89 11.43
N ASP A 47 18.73 9.78 10.91
CA ASP A 47 17.30 9.80 11.21
C ASP A 47 16.56 8.77 10.35
N MET A 48 16.36 7.57 10.93
CA MET A 48 15.57 6.50 10.32
C MET A 48 14.06 6.61 10.64
N ASP A 49 13.66 7.58 11.47
CA ASP A 49 12.27 7.78 11.89
C ASP A 49 11.55 8.84 11.04
N HIS A 50 12.24 9.42 10.06
CA HIS A 50 11.67 10.45 9.21
C HIS A 50 10.39 9.94 8.49
N PRO A 51 9.26 10.68 8.52
CA PRO A 51 7.98 10.21 7.97
C PRO A 51 8.00 9.78 6.50
N LEU A 52 8.91 10.35 5.70
CA LEU A 52 9.12 9.94 4.29
C LEU A 52 9.50 8.46 4.14
N PHE A 53 10.01 7.82 5.20
CA PHE A 53 10.38 6.42 5.20
C PHE A 53 9.23 5.49 5.63
N PHE A 54 8.07 6.04 5.98
CA PHE A 54 6.85 5.32 6.38
C PHE A 54 5.67 5.62 5.43
N PRO A 55 5.81 5.29 4.13
CA PRO A 55 4.84 5.70 3.11
C PRO A 55 3.44 5.13 3.33
N LEU A 56 3.28 4.02 4.07
CA LEU A 56 1.98 3.41 4.37
C LEU A 56 0.98 4.39 5.02
N ASN A 57 1.43 5.27 5.89
CA ASN A 57 0.55 6.24 6.56
C ASN A 57 -0.03 7.23 5.54
N SER A 58 0.84 7.91 4.80
CA SER A 58 0.44 8.86 3.76
C SER A 58 -0.36 8.18 2.64
N PHE A 59 -0.05 6.92 2.34
CA PHE A 59 -0.76 6.14 1.34
C PHE A 59 -2.20 5.84 1.77
N THR A 60 -2.41 5.38 3.00
CA THR A 60 -3.77 5.14 3.53
C THR A 60 -4.55 6.44 3.68
N GLU A 61 -3.93 7.52 4.14
CA GLU A 61 -4.52 8.85 4.20
C GLU A 61 -5.01 9.33 2.82
N MET A 62 -4.19 9.14 1.78
CA MET A 62 -4.57 9.48 0.41
C MET A 62 -5.83 8.72 -0.04
N LEU A 63 -5.88 7.40 0.16
CA LEU A 63 -7.05 6.58 -0.23
C LEU A 63 -8.32 7.03 0.52
N VAL A 64 -8.20 7.32 1.83
CA VAL A 64 -9.31 7.82 2.64
C VAL A 64 -9.73 9.23 2.20
N GLN A 65 -8.79 10.09 1.81
CA GLN A 65 -9.09 11.42 1.31
C GLN A 65 -9.87 11.37 -0.01
N VAL A 66 -9.54 10.42 -0.90
CA VAL A 66 -10.34 10.17 -2.12
C VAL A 66 -11.76 9.77 -1.76
N HIS A 67 -11.94 8.81 -0.84
CA HIS A 67 -13.27 8.43 -0.34
C HIS A 67 -14.04 9.65 0.21
N LYS A 68 -13.41 10.44 1.09
CA LYS A 68 -14.04 11.63 1.68
C LYS A 68 -14.45 12.67 0.65
N THR A 69 -13.67 12.81 -0.42
CA THR A 69 -13.98 13.72 -1.53
C THR A 69 -15.22 13.26 -2.30
N LEU A 70 -15.38 11.95 -2.48
CA LEU A 70 -16.50 11.36 -3.24
C LEU A 70 -17.79 11.21 -2.41
N ALA A 71 -17.66 10.86 -1.12
CA ALA A 71 -18.77 10.44 -0.28
C ALA A 71 -18.93 11.26 1.01
N GLY A 72 -18.10 12.29 1.24
CA GLY A 72 -18.09 13.07 2.47
C GLY A 72 -17.64 12.22 3.68
N ASN A 73 -18.20 12.53 4.86
CA ASN A 73 -17.91 11.78 6.08
C ASN A 73 -18.74 10.48 6.24
N ASN A 74 -19.41 10.03 5.17
CA ASN A 74 -20.17 8.79 5.22
C ASN A 74 -19.22 7.58 5.34
N PRO A 75 -19.63 6.49 6.00
CA PRO A 75 -18.85 5.28 6.02
C PRO A 75 -18.55 4.75 4.61
N GLY A 76 -17.37 4.17 4.42
CA GLY A 76 -16.85 3.73 3.11
C GLY A 76 -16.36 2.29 3.14
N LEU A 77 -16.32 1.66 1.96
CA LEU A 77 -15.58 0.42 1.74
C LEU A 77 -14.50 0.70 0.70
N ILE A 78 -13.25 0.56 1.12
CA ILE A 78 -12.08 0.70 0.24
C ILE A 78 -11.55 -0.72 -0.02
N ALA A 79 -11.54 -1.11 -1.29
CA ALA A 79 -11.10 -2.43 -1.70
C ALA A 79 -9.67 -2.38 -2.21
N VAL A 80 -8.83 -3.23 -1.64
CA VAL A 80 -7.51 -3.62 -2.14
C VAL A 80 -7.74 -4.84 -3.03
N VAL A 81 -7.55 -4.67 -4.33
CA VAL A 81 -7.81 -5.73 -5.31
C VAL A 81 -6.49 -6.24 -5.83
N ALA A 82 -6.25 -7.54 -5.66
CA ALA A 82 -5.01 -8.21 -6.07
C ALA A 82 -5.33 -9.55 -6.75
N GLU A 83 -4.37 -10.14 -7.45
CA GLU A 83 -4.54 -11.45 -8.12
C GLU A 83 -4.92 -12.54 -7.09
N GLU A 84 -5.80 -13.47 -7.46
CA GLU A 84 -6.39 -14.46 -6.53
C GLU A 84 -5.32 -15.30 -5.82
N GLU A 85 -4.27 -15.70 -6.55
CA GLU A 85 -3.12 -16.45 -6.05
C GLU A 85 -2.26 -15.67 -5.04
N THR A 86 -2.37 -14.34 -5.01
CA THR A 86 -1.58 -13.46 -4.14
C THR A 86 -2.27 -13.14 -2.82
N LEU A 87 -3.58 -13.36 -2.70
CA LEU A 87 -4.39 -12.92 -1.55
C LEU A 87 -3.88 -13.48 -0.21
N GLU A 88 -3.38 -14.72 -0.20
CA GLU A 88 -2.89 -15.36 1.02
C GLU A 88 -1.39 -15.12 1.25
N SER A 89 -0.61 -14.96 0.17
CA SER A 89 0.85 -14.96 0.18
C SER A 89 1.46 -13.55 0.28
N VAL A 90 0.80 -12.52 -0.25
CA VAL A 90 1.29 -11.14 -0.23
C VAL A 90 0.82 -10.46 1.05
N THR A 91 1.74 -10.36 2.01
CA THR A 91 1.48 -9.77 3.33
C THR A 91 1.18 -8.26 3.25
N GLU A 92 1.80 -7.56 2.30
CA GLU A 92 1.66 -6.11 2.11
C GLU A 92 0.20 -5.68 1.86
N ASN A 93 -0.53 -6.37 0.98
CA ASN A 93 -1.94 -6.09 0.67
C ASN A 93 -2.88 -6.42 1.82
N ARG A 94 -2.60 -7.50 2.56
CA ARG A 94 -3.34 -7.86 3.77
C ARG A 94 -3.20 -6.79 4.83
N ASN A 95 -1.97 -6.32 5.05
CA ASN A 95 -1.67 -5.27 6.01
C ASN A 95 -2.33 -3.93 5.61
N LEU A 96 -2.36 -3.60 4.32
CA LEU A 96 -3.06 -2.41 3.83
C LEU A 96 -4.57 -2.47 4.11
N ALA A 97 -5.24 -3.58 3.79
CA ALA A 97 -6.67 -3.75 4.06
C ALA A 97 -6.99 -3.70 5.57
N GLN A 98 -6.12 -4.28 6.41
CA GLN A 98 -6.23 -4.19 7.86
C GLN A 98 -6.04 -2.76 8.36
N GLN A 99 -5.04 -2.04 7.85
CA GLN A 99 -4.77 -0.66 8.23
C GLN A 99 -5.93 0.26 7.86
N LEU A 100 -6.50 0.10 6.67
CA LEU A 100 -7.71 0.82 6.26
C LEU A 100 -8.90 0.54 7.20
N SER A 101 -9.08 -0.70 7.63
CA SER A 101 -10.13 -1.09 8.59
C SER A 101 -9.91 -0.56 10.01
N SER A 102 -8.70 -0.10 10.35
CA SER A 102 -8.42 0.55 11.63
C SER A 102 -8.93 2.00 11.69
N ILE A 103 -9.29 2.58 10.54
CA ILE A 103 -9.74 3.96 10.43
C ILE A 103 -11.27 4.02 10.64
N GLU A 104 -11.71 4.89 11.54
CA GLU A 104 -13.13 5.06 11.85
C GLU A 104 -13.97 5.36 10.59
N GLY A 105 -15.05 4.59 10.42
CA GLY A 105 -15.95 4.72 9.27
C GLY A 105 -15.44 4.07 7.98
N ILE A 106 -14.24 3.51 7.95
CA ILE A 106 -13.69 2.83 6.77
C ILE A 106 -13.68 1.32 7.00
N THR A 107 -14.11 0.57 5.98
CA THR A 107 -13.87 -0.87 5.90
C THR A 107 -12.88 -1.13 4.78
N GLY A 108 -11.69 -1.61 5.14
CA GLY A 108 -10.71 -2.10 4.18
C GLY A 108 -10.95 -3.58 3.88
N VAL A 109 -10.96 -3.97 2.62
CA VAL A 109 -11.11 -5.37 2.21
C VAL A 109 -10.03 -5.75 1.21
N LEU A 110 -9.51 -6.97 1.33
CA LEU A 110 -8.64 -7.58 0.32
C LEU A 110 -9.46 -8.59 -0.45
N MET A 111 -9.40 -8.54 -1.78
CA MET A 111 -10.24 -9.38 -2.63
C MET A 111 -9.63 -9.61 -4.02
N ALA A 112 -10.10 -10.65 -4.69
CA ALA A 112 -9.81 -10.88 -6.11
C ALA A 112 -10.72 -10.03 -7.02
N PRO A 113 -10.31 -9.72 -8.26
CA PRO A 113 -11.14 -8.99 -9.22
C PRO A 113 -12.52 -9.62 -9.47
N GLN A 114 -12.61 -10.95 -9.51
CA GLN A 114 -13.82 -11.71 -9.82
C GLN A 114 -14.86 -11.64 -8.69
N GLU A 115 -14.48 -11.16 -7.50
CA GLU A 115 -15.41 -10.91 -6.40
C GLU A 115 -16.13 -9.55 -6.53
N LEU A 116 -15.70 -8.68 -7.46
CA LEU A 116 -16.37 -7.41 -7.71
C LEU A 116 -17.69 -7.64 -8.47
N GLU A 117 -18.73 -6.96 -8.01
CA GLU A 117 -20.07 -6.99 -8.58
C GLU A 117 -20.38 -5.62 -9.18
N LEU A 118 -21.04 -5.56 -10.35
CA LEU A 118 -21.65 -4.34 -10.85
C LEU A 118 -23.17 -4.40 -10.61
N LYS A 119 -23.66 -3.57 -9.70
CA LYS A 119 -25.09 -3.49 -9.36
C LYS A 119 -25.56 -2.05 -9.39
N ASP A 120 -26.64 -1.78 -10.11
CA ASP A 120 -27.22 -0.43 -10.24
C ASP A 120 -26.17 0.63 -10.65
N SER A 121 -25.30 0.27 -11.60
CA SER A 121 -24.17 1.09 -12.06
C SER A 121 -23.14 1.44 -10.98
N LYS A 122 -23.07 0.66 -9.89
CA LYS A 122 -22.09 0.80 -8.82
C LYS A 122 -21.27 -0.48 -8.67
N VAL A 123 -19.96 -0.31 -8.59
CA VAL A 123 -19.06 -1.40 -8.19
C VAL A 123 -19.32 -1.71 -6.71
N SER A 124 -19.50 -2.99 -6.40
CA SER A 124 -19.88 -3.49 -5.08
C SER A 124 -19.11 -4.76 -4.74
N TRP A 125 -19.00 -5.07 -3.45
CA TRP A 125 -18.55 -6.38 -2.95
C TRP A 125 -19.56 -6.90 -1.95
N ARG A 126 -20.08 -8.12 -2.19
CA ARG A 126 -21.13 -8.74 -1.37
C ARG A 126 -22.34 -7.81 -1.18
N GLY A 127 -22.77 -7.17 -2.26
CA GLY A 127 -23.86 -6.19 -2.27
C GLY A 127 -23.59 -4.85 -1.59
N ARG A 128 -22.39 -4.60 -1.03
CA ARG A 128 -22.01 -3.32 -0.43
C ARG A 128 -21.21 -2.48 -1.45
N PRO A 129 -21.60 -1.22 -1.73
CA PRO A 129 -20.85 -0.37 -2.66
C PRO A 129 -19.41 -0.14 -2.24
N VAL A 130 -18.48 -0.29 -3.19
CA VAL A 130 -17.08 0.07 -3.04
C VAL A 130 -16.92 1.55 -3.37
N SER A 131 -16.29 2.32 -2.48
CA SER A 131 -16.07 3.75 -2.69
C SER A 131 -14.73 4.07 -3.36
N VAL A 132 -13.70 3.26 -3.10
CA VAL A 132 -12.37 3.38 -3.72
C VAL A 132 -11.82 1.98 -3.98
N LEU A 133 -11.21 1.81 -5.15
CA LEU A 133 -10.44 0.62 -5.51
C LEU A 133 -8.96 1.01 -5.56
N PHE A 134 -8.14 0.36 -4.75
CA PHE A 134 -6.72 0.27 -4.99
C PHE A 134 -6.44 -1.05 -5.71
N VAL A 135 -5.80 -0.96 -6.87
CA VAL A 135 -5.59 -2.08 -7.78
C VAL A 135 -4.11 -2.43 -7.77
N ASP A 136 -3.80 -3.67 -7.39
CA ASP A 136 -2.45 -4.22 -7.29
C ASP A 136 -2.33 -5.52 -8.10
N PHE A 137 -2.48 -5.37 -9.42
CA PHE A 137 -2.21 -6.41 -10.41
C PHE A 137 -1.87 -5.74 -11.74
N ASN A 138 -1.17 -6.46 -12.63
CA ASN A 138 -0.62 -5.90 -13.86
C ASN A 138 -1.39 -6.26 -15.14
N THR A 139 -2.47 -7.03 -15.00
CA THR A 139 -3.17 -7.67 -16.11
C THR A 139 -4.57 -7.10 -16.36
N ASP A 140 -5.09 -7.29 -17.58
CA ASP A 140 -6.50 -7.09 -17.95
C ASP A 140 -7.42 -8.14 -17.28
N VAL A 141 -7.41 -8.23 -15.95
CA VAL A 141 -8.24 -9.19 -15.18
C VAL A 141 -9.63 -8.64 -14.84
N LEU A 142 -9.89 -7.37 -15.15
CA LEU A 142 -11.23 -6.78 -15.11
C LEU A 142 -11.89 -6.98 -16.49
N VAL A 143 -12.43 -8.18 -16.73
CA VAL A 143 -13.19 -8.52 -17.96
C VAL A 143 -14.68 -8.49 -17.67
#